data_AF-A0A2N6JVL6-F1
#
_entry.id   AF-A0A2N6JVL6-F1
#
_cell.length_a   1.000
_cell.length_b   1.000
_cell.length_c   1.000
_cell.angle_alpha   90.00
_cell.angle_beta   90.00
_cell.angle_gamma   90.00
#
_symmetry.space_group_name_H-M   'P 1'
#
loop_
_entity.id
_entity.type
_entity.pdbx_description
1 polymer ?
#
loop_
_entity_poly.entity_id
_entity_poly.type
_entity_poly.pdbx_seq_one_letter_code
_entity_poly.pdbx_strand_id
1 'polypeptide(L)'
;MMLNPKREQVSRYLTQALAEYEVIPANFGWHIHKGDKYCGHLEYQEKKGWQGSALKRLPSKLVAELKKFTQLGFSYTNFSSPA
;
A
#
# COMPACT_ATOMS: atom_id res chain seq x y z
N MET A 1 -19.78 -2.44 -7.61
CA MET A 1 -18.51 -3.21 -7.64
C MET A 1 -18.27 -3.76 -6.24
N MET A 2 -18.35 -5.09 -6.04
CA MET A 2 -17.98 -5.71 -4.77
C MET A 2 -16.46 -5.72 -4.66
N LEU A 3 -15.90 -4.96 -3.73
CA LEU A 3 -14.48 -5.01 -3.40
C LEU A 3 -14.18 -6.40 -2.82
N ASN A 4 -13.09 -7.03 -3.29
CA ASN A 4 -12.62 -8.31 -2.73
C ASN A 4 -12.40 -8.13 -1.21
N PRO A 5 -12.93 -9.01 -0.33
CA PRO A 5 -12.81 -8.86 1.13
C PRO A 5 -11.35 -8.75 1.61
N LYS A 6 -10.39 -9.35 0.89
CA LYS A 6 -8.96 -9.16 1.14
C LYS A 6 -8.50 -7.72 0.88
N ARG A 7 -9.05 -7.07 -0.15
CA ARG A 7 -8.75 -5.68 -0.52
C ARG A 7 -9.32 -4.69 0.49
N GLU A 8 -10.51 -4.96 1.03
CA GLU A 8 -11.08 -4.18 2.13
C GLU A 8 -10.25 -4.31 3.40
N GLN A 9 -9.84 -5.52 3.77
CA GLN A 9 -9.00 -5.74 4.95
C GLN A 9 -7.66 -4.99 4.83
N VAL A 10 -7.02 -5.05 3.67
CA VAL A 10 -5.79 -4.28 3.39
C VAL A 10 -6.06 -2.79 3.48
N SER A 11 -7.14 -2.29 2.85
CA SER A 11 -7.46 -0.85 2.87
C SER A 11 -7.73 -0.35 4.29
N ARG A 12 -8.43 -1.14 5.12
CA ARG A 12 -8.67 -0.81 6.54
C ARG A 12 -7.38 -0.76 7.34
N TYR A 13 -6.52 -1.77 7.19
CA TYR A 13 -5.21 -1.80 7.86
C TYR A 13 -4.36 -0.60 7.44
N LEU A 14 -4.27 -0.33 6.13
CA LEU A 14 -3.52 0.80 5.62
C LEU A 14 -4.07 2.11 6.18
N THR A 15 -5.39 2.33 6.14
CA THR A 15 -6.02 3.54 6.68
C THR A 15 -5.71 3.72 8.17
N GLN A 16 -5.67 2.64 8.95
CA GLN A 16 -5.31 2.69 10.37
C GLN A 16 -3.81 2.97 10.59
N ALA A 17 -2.93 2.28 9.87
CA ALA A 17 -1.48 2.44 9.97
C ALA A 17 -1.00 3.81 9.45
N LEU A 18 -1.74 4.38 8.49
CA LEU A 18 -1.47 5.61 7.78
C LEU A 18 -2.52 6.69 8.12
N ALA A 19 -2.96 6.81 9.38
CA ALA A 19 -4.04 7.73 9.75
C ALA A 19 -3.80 9.20 9.39
N GLU A 20 -2.52 9.62 9.25
CA GLU A 20 -2.12 10.97 8.80
C GLU A 20 -1.94 11.10 7.27
N TYR A 21 -2.22 10.05 6.51
CA TYR A 21 -2.03 9.98 5.06
C TYR A 21 -3.32 9.56 4.38
N GLU A 22 -3.46 10.00 3.15
CA GLU A 22 -4.54 9.57 2.27
C GLU A 22 -4.11 8.30 1.55
N VAL A 23 -4.90 7.25 1.72
CA VAL A 23 -4.68 5.94 1.10
C VAL A 23 -5.69 5.74 -0.01
N ILE A 24 -5.26 5.89 -1.25
CA ILE A 24 -6.14 5.86 -2.43
C ILE A 24 -5.96 4.51 -3.14
N PRO A 25 -7.01 3.69 -3.28
CA PRO A 25 -6.93 2.47 -4.08
C PRO A 25 -6.59 2.80 -5.53
N ALA A 26 -5.63 2.08 -6.11
CA ALA A 26 -5.27 2.19 -7.53
C ALA A 26 -5.67 0.91 -8.29
N ASN A 27 -5.48 0.89 -9.62
CA ASN A 27 -5.72 -0.32 -10.43
C ASN A 27 -4.91 -1.51 -9.93
N PHE A 28 -3.74 -1.22 -9.38
CA PHE A 28 -2.77 -2.15 -8.82
C PHE A 28 -2.36 -1.54 -7.47
N GLY A 29 -2.63 -2.19 -6.34
CA GLY A 29 -2.26 -1.68 -5.01
C GLY A 29 -2.94 -0.37 -4.55
N TRP A 30 -2.19 0.45 -3.80
CA TRP A 30 -2.64 1.74 -3.22
C TRP A 30 -1.57 2.81 -3.37
N HIS A 31 -2.02 4.04 -3.62
CA HIS A 31 -1.21 5.24 -3.53
C HIS A 31 -1.30 5.83 -2.12
N ILE A 32 -0.18 6.32 -1.62
CA ILE A 32 -0.08 7.02 -0.35
C ILE A 32 0.21 8.49 -0.63
N HIS A 33 -0.58 9.37 -0.04
CA HIS A 33 -0.45 10.82 -0.17
C HIS A 33 -0.44 11.47 1.22
N LYS A 34 0.23 12.62 1.37
CA LYS A 34 0.10 13.49 2.55
C LYS A 34 -0.26 14.89 2.05
N GLY A 35 -1.56 15.19 1.98
CA GLY A 35 -2.07 16.31 1.20
C GLY A 35 -1.64 16.17 -0.27
N ASP A 36 -1.19 17.26 -0.89
CA ASP A 36 -0.78 17.26 -2.31
C ASP A 36 0.50 16.45 -2.62
N LYS A 37 1.16 15.87 -1.61
CA LYS A 37 2.43 15.17 -1.77
C LYS A 37 2.22 13.68 -1.97
N TYR A 38 2.66 13.17 -3.11
CA TYR A 38 2.76 11.73 -3.36
C TYR A 38 3.91 11.10 -2.54
N CYS A 39 3.58 10.07 -1.75
CA CYS A 39 4.48 9.34 -0.86
C CYS A 39 4.77 7.91 -1.32
N GLY A 40 4.13 7.44 -2.39
CA GLY A 40 4.51 6.21 -3.07
C GLY A 40 3.34 5.30 -3.40
N HIS A 41 3.66 4.24 -4.15
CA HIS A 41 2.72 3.22 -4.61
C HIS A 41 3.16 1.87 -4.06
N LEU A 42 2.36 1.29 -3.17
CA LEU A 42 2.77 0.14 -2.35
C LEU A 42 3.19 -1.07 -3.18
N GLU A 43 2.43 -1.39 -4.22
CA GLU A 43 2.74 -2.56 -5.06
C GLU A 43 4.04 -2.37 -5.84
N TYR A 44 4.29 -1.16 -6.37
CA TYR A 44 5.56 -0.86 -7.01
C TYR A 44 6.72 -1.00 -6.02
N GLN A 45 6.55 -0.52 -4.78
CA GLN A 45 7.58 -0.63 -3.75
C GLN A 45 7.86 -2.07 -3.37
N GLU A 46 6.83 -2.90 -3.19
CA GLU A 46 7.01 -4.33 -2.93
C GLU A 46 7.82 -5.00 -4.07
N LYS A 47 7.39 -4.81 -5.33
CA LYS A 47 8.04 -5.39 -6.51
C LYS A 47 9.48 -4.89 -6.72
N LYS A 48 9.80 -3.69 -6.27
CA LYS A 48 11.13 -3.06 -6.41
C LYS A 48 11.96 -3.10 -5.12
N GLY A 49 11.55 -3.86 -4.11
CA GLY A 49 12.32 -4.02 -2.88
C GLY A 49 12.40 -2.77 -2.00
N TRP A 50 11.39 -1.91 -2.02
CA TRP A 50 11.26 -0.69 -1.19
C TRP A 50 12.35 0.35 -1.43
N GLN A 51 12.80 0.51 -2.68
CA GLN A 51 13.92 1.37 -3.04
C GLN A 51 13.51 2.76 -3.57
N GLY A 52 12.20 3.03 -3.76
CA GLY A 52 11.77 4.27 -4.39
C GLY A 52 11.94 5.51 -3.50
N SER A 53 12.37 6.63 -4.10
CA SER A 53 12.57 7.91 -3.42
C SER A 53 11.32 8.44 -2.71
N ALA A 54 10.13 8.09 -3.20
CA ALA A 54 8.86 8.45 -2.57
C ALA A 54 8.72 7.87 -1.15
N LEU A 55 9.28 6.68 -0.86
CA LEU A 55 9.26 6.09 0.48
C LEU A 55 10.10 6.86 1.49
N LYS A 56 11.13 7.60 1.06
CA LYS A 56 11.92 8.46 1.96
C LYS A 56 11.07 9.58 2.58
N ARG A 57 9.88 9.84 2.02
CA ARG A 57 8.90 10.79 2.54
C ARG A 57 8.04 10.18 3.66
N LEU A 58 8.07 8.86 3.84
CA LEU A 58 7.40 8.17 4.92
C LEU A 58 8.36 7.98 6.10
N PRO A 59 7.88 8.08 7.35
CA PRO A 59 8.66 7.73 8.53
C PRO A 59 9.18 6.29 8.46
N SER A 60 10.41 6.06 8.90
CA SER A 60 11.06 4.74 8.88
C SER A 60 10.24 3.67 9.61
N LYS A 61 9.61 4.04 10.74
CA LYS A 61 8.69 3.16 11.49
C LYS A 61 7.51 2.69 10.64
N LEU A 62 6.95 3.59 9.84
CA LEU A 62 5.82 3.28 8.98
C LEU A 62 6.24 2.42 7.78
N VAL A 63 7.41 2.68 7.19
CA VAL A 63 7.99 1.80 6.17
C VAL A 63 8.21 0.38 6.71
N ALA A 64 8.64 0.24 7.96
CA ALA A 64 8.82 -1.07 8.58
C ALA A 64 7.48 -1.83 8.76
N GLU A 65 6.42 -1.15 9.17
CA GLU A 65 5.07 -1.75 9.28
C GLU A 65 4.54 -2.18 7.90
N LEU A 66 4.71 -1.34 6.88
CA LEU A 66 4.31 -1.67 5.52
C LEU A 66 5.09 -2.88 4.96
N LYS A 67 6.37 -3.01 5.29
CA LYS A 67 7.18 -4.19 4.95
C LYS A 67 6.68 -5.47 5.62
N LYS A 68 6.37 -5.41 6.93
CA LYS A 68 5.79 -6.55 7.66
C LYS A 68 4.48 -6.99 7.01
N PHE A 69 3.64 -6.02 6.62
CA PHE A 69 2.38 -6.31 5.95
C PHE A 69 2.57 -7.09 4.64
N THR A 70 3.53 -6.69 3.81
CA THR A 70 3.85 -7.45 2.57
C THR A 70 4.44 -8.83 2.84
N GLN A 71 5.22 -8.99 3.91
CA GLN A 71 5.82 -10.27 4.31
C GLN A 71 4.78 -11.27 4.84
N LEU A 72 3.65 -10.80 5.38
CA LEU A 72 2.56 -11.63 5.89
C LEU A 72 1.70 -12.29 4.78
N GLY A 73 2.16 -12.27 3.52
CA GLY A 73 1.52 -13.00 2.42
C GLY A 73 0.32 -12.30 1.81
N PHE A 74 0.09 -11.02 2.10
CA PHE A 74 -0.82 -10.16 1.34
C PHE A 74 -0.18 -9.79 -0.01
N SER A 75 0.11 -10.80 -0.84
CA SER A 75 0.62 -10.57 -2.19
C SER A 75 -0.49 -9.93 -3.02
N TYR A 76 -0.23 -8.72 -3.51
CA TYR A 76 -1.17 -7.93 -4.31
C TYR A 76 -1.48 -8.58 -5.68
N THR A 77 -0.81 -9.68 -6.01
CA THR A 77 -0.98 -10.46 -7.24
C THR A 77 -2.29 -11.24 -7.32
N ASN A 78 -3.00 -11.46 -6.19
CA ASN A 78 -4.28 -12.17 -6.17
C ASN A 78 -5.52 -11.27 -6.41
N PHE A 79 -5.33 -10.00 -6.79
CA PHE A 79 -6.44 -9.09 -7.10
C PHE A 79 -6.80 -9.04 -8.59
N SER A 80 -6.01 -9.69 -9.44
CA SER A 80 -6.37 -9.97 -10.82
C SER A 80 -7.30 -11.18 -10.84
N SER A 81 -8.59 -10.98 -11.13
CA SER A 81 -9.42 -12.08 -11.61
C SER A 81 -8.74 -12.73 -12.83
N PRO A 82 -8.85 -14.06 -13.01
CA PRO A 82 -8.46 -14.68 -14.27
C PRO A 82 -9.33 -14.07 -15.37
N ALA A 83 -8.69 -13.71 -16.48
CA ALA A 83 -9.36 -13.41 -17.74
C ALA A 83 -10.08 -14.66 -18.26
#